data_AF-A0A2V3IQN4-F1
#
_entry.id   AF-A0A2V3IQN4-F1
#
_cell.length_a   1.000
_cell.length_b   1.000
_cell.length_c   1.000
_cell.angle_alpha   90.00
_cell.angle_beta   90.00
_cell.angle_gamma   90.00
#
_symmetry.space_group_name_H-M   'P 1'
#
loop_
_entity.id
_entity.type
_entity.pdbx_description
1 polymer ?
#
loop_
_entity_poly.entity_id
_entity_poly.type
_entity_poly.pdbx_seq_one_letter_code
_entity_poly.pdbx_strand_id
1 'polypeptide(L)'
;MYSADTKSDFSTTGDPKKLETYLPQIEAGYQALLGLDRDWEAKTKDFDGDVVRRVLGTVGVKSPLFNIRKPLLKSWQIVADTSTDDELIERLETEWNDVINGISSIDFQLYSASFTELTESKMSLVKQGREALKDTIAVYENLLKDLRSVV
;
A
#
# COMPACT_ATOMS: atom_id res chain seq x y z
N MET A 1 -20.59 15.79 -19.10
CA MET A 1 -19.23 15.59 -19.67
C MET A 1 -18.26 15.49 -18.51
N TYR A 2 -17.87 14.27 -18.10
CA TYR A 2 -16.79 14.09 -17.13
C TYR A 2 -15.54 13.74 -17.93
N SER A 3 -14.70 14.75 -18.17
CA SER A 3 -13.33 14.55 -18.63
C SER A 3 -12.42 15.00 -17.51
N ALA A 4 -11.82 14.02 -16.85
CA ALA A 4 -10.47 14.10 -16.32
C ALA A 4 -10.08 12.65 -16.03
N ASP A 5 -9.52 11.99 -17.05
CA ASP A 5 -8.48 10.99 -16.81
C ASP A 5 -7.35 11.72 -16.07
N THR A 6 -7.49 11.91 -14.76
CA THR A 6 -6.36 12.22 -13.90
C THR A 6 -5.51 10.96 -13.89
N LYS A 7 -4.67 10.84 -14.93
CA LYS A 7 -3.59 9.86 -14.97
C LYS A 7 -2.79 10.05 -13.69
N SER A 8 -2.74 9.02 -12.86
CA SER A 8 -1.76 8.94 -11.78
C SER A 8 -0.37 9.05 -12.39
N ASP A 9 0.52 9.83 -11.76
CA ASP A 9 1.92 9.96 -12.16
C ASP A 9 2.66 8.60 -12.14
N PHE A 10 2.04 7.57 -11.56
CA PHE A 10 2.55 6.20 -11.47
C PHE A 10 1.95 5.25 -12.51
N SER A 11 1.44 5.75 -13.63
CA SER A 11 0.96 4.88 -14.71
C SER A 11 2.07 3.95 -15.18
N THR A 12 1.86 2.64 -15.09
CA THR A 12 2.79 1.61 -15.55
C THR A 12 3.11 1.79 -17.03
N THR A 13 4.37 2.03 -17.37
CA THR A 13 4.86 2.10 -18.75
C THR A 13 5.73 0.86 -19.02
N GLY A 14 5.46 0.12 -20.09
CA GLY A 14 6.18 -1.12 -20.39
C GLY A 14 5.30 -2.23 -20.92
N ASP A 15 5.88 -3.42 -21.03
CA ASP A 15 5.19 -4.64 -21.43
C ASP A 15 4.31 -5.15 -20.27
N PRO A 16 2.98 -5.20 -20.39
CA PRO A 16 2.09 -5.62 -19.31
C PRO A 16 2.25 -7.08 -18.89
N LYS A 17 3.07 -7.87 -19.61
CA LYS A 17 3.41 -9.26 -19.26
C LYS A 17 4.72 -9.39 -18.49
N LYS A 18 5.42 -8.29 -18.23
CA LYS A 18 6.71 -8.26 -17.55
C LYS A 18 6.59 -7.70 -16.15
N LEU A 19 7.27 -8.33 -15.20
CA LEU A 19 7.25 -7.94 -13.79
C LEU A 19 7.85 -6.54 -13.59
N GLU A 20 8.88 -6.22 -14.36
CA GLU A 20 9.60 -4.94 -14.36
C GLU A 20 8.71 -3.74 -14.71
N THR A 21 7.57 -3.98 -15.39
CA THR A 21 6.57 -2.94 -15.68
C THR A 21 5.85 -2.46 -14.42
N TYR A 22 5.74 -3.31 -13.40
CA TYR A 22 4.98 -3.05 -12.18
C TYR A 22 5.85 -2.72 -10.97
N LEU A 23 7.06 -3.26 -10.92
CA LEU A 23 8.01 -3.06 -9.81
C LEU A 23 8.22 -1.59 -9.41
N PRO A 24 8.41 -0.61 -10.33
CA PRO A 24 8.65 0.77 -9.94
C PRO A 24 7.51 1.38 -9.09
N GLN A 25 6.25 1.06 -9.42
CA GLN A 25 5.11 1.54 -8.63
C GLN A 25 5.04 0.83 -7.27
N ILE A 26 5.31 -0.47 -7.22
CA ILE A 26 5.32 -1.28 -5.99
C ILE A 26 6.39 -0.77 -5.03
N GLU A 27 7.59 -0.50 -5.54
CA GLU A 27 8.69 0.09 -4.77
C GLU A 27 8.35 1.50 -4.28
N ALA A 28 7.78 2.35 -5.13
CA ALA A 28 7.34 3.68 -4.73
C ALA A 28 6.24 3.61 -3.64
N GLY A 29 5.36 2.61 -3.72
CA GLY A 29 4.34 2.34 -2.70
C GLY A 29 4.96 1.99 -1.35
N TYR A 30 5.94 1.09 -1.33
CA TYR A 30 6.70 0.74 -0.13
C TYR A 30 7.43 1.95 0.47
N GLN A 31 8.11 2.75 -0.36
CA GLN A 31 8.79 3.97 0.10
C GLN A 31 7.82 4.99 0.68
N ALA A 32 6.59 5.08 0.16
CA ALA A 32 5.56 5.93 0.74
C ALA A 32 5.13 5.47 2.14
N LEU A 33 5.03 4.15 2.39
CA LEU A 33 4.75 3.61 3.72
C LEU A 33 5.90 3.84 4.70
N LEU A 34 7.15 3.67 4.26
CA LEU A 34 8.32 4.02 5.09
C LEU A 34 8.36 5.51 5.44
N GLY A 35 8.06 6.38 4.46
CA GLY A 35 7.94 7.81 4.69
C GLY A 35 6.81 8.14 5.68
N LEU A 36 5.69 7.43 5.59
CA LEU A 36 4.57 7.55 6.52
C LEU A 36 4.96 7.15 7.95
N ASP A 37 5.70 6.06 8.17
CA ASP A 37 6.11 5.63 9.52
C ASP A 37 7.10 6.63 10.14
N ARG A 38 8.04 7.14 9.34
CA ARG A 38 8.98 8.18 9.80
C ARG A 38 8.27 9.46 10.21
N ASP A 39 7.28 9.88 9.45
CA ASP A 39 6.57 11.14 9.64
C ASP A 39 5.25 10.95 10.42
N TRP A 40 5.04 9.79 11.05
CA TRP A 40 3.76 9.38 11.64
C TRP A 40 3.21 10.42 12.62
N GLU A 41 3.99 10.76 13.64
CA GLU A 41 3.60 11.70 14.70
C GLU A 41 3.23 13.07 14.12
N ALA A 42 3.95 13.54 13.10
CA ALA A 42 3.67 14.81 12.45
C ALA A 42 2.36 14.75 11.65
N LYS A 43 2.08 13.62 10.98
CA LYS A 43 0.89 13.42 10.15
C LYS A 43 -0.37 13.12 10.97
N THR A 44 -0.25 12.66 12.21
CA THR A 44 -1.39 12.32 13.08
C THR A 44 -1.60 13.29 14.24
N LYS A 45 -0.78 14.35 14.36
CA LYS A 45 -0.79 15.30 15.49
C LYS A 45 -2.18 15.87 15.82
N ASP A 46 -2.95 16.21 14.80
CA ASP A 46 -4.27 16.85 14.96
C ASP A 46 -5.43 15.84 14.83
N PHE A 47 -5.12 14.53 14.86
CA PHE A 47 -6.06 13.44 14.57
C PHE A 47 -6.74 13.58 13.20
N ASP A 48 -6.13 14.31 12.27
CA ASP A 48 -6.59 14.43 10.89
C ASP A 48 -6.16 13.21 10.09
N GLY A 49 -7.06 12.21 10.04
CA GLY A 49 -6.86 11.00 9.25
C GLY A 49 -6.65 11.28 7.77
N ASP A 50 -7.16 12.37 7.20
CA ASP A 50 -7.09 12.61 5.75
C ASP A 50 -5.65 12.84 5.26
N VAL A 51 -4.75 13.34 6.11
CA VAL A 51 -3.33 13.48 5.76
C VAL A 51 -2.70 12.10 5.50
N VAL A 52 -3.00 11.13 6.37
CA VAL A 52 -2.52 9.74 6.23
C VAL A 52 -3.18 9.06 5.04
N ARG A 53 -4.51 9.21 4.89
CA ARG A 53 -5.30 8.61 3.80
C ARG A 53 -4.86 9.09 2.42
N ARG A 54 -4.40 10.34 2.29
CA ARG A 54 -3.76 10.85 1.07
C ARG A 54 -2.45 10.14 0.74
N VAL A 55 -1.65 9.79 1.75
CA VAL A 55 -0.44 8.99 1.55
C VAL A 55 -0.80 7.55 1.16
N LEU A 56 -1.83 6.96 1.78
CA LEU A 56 -2.32 5.63 1.43
C LEU A 56 -2.98 5.55 0.04
N GLY A 57 -3.26 6.69 -0.59
CA GLY A 57 -3.95 6.73 -1.88
C GLY A 57 -5.42 6.33 -1.81
N THR A 58 -6.02 6.32 -0.61
CA THR A 58 -7.47 6.14 -0.43
C THR A 58 -8.23 7.46 -0.63
N VAL A 59 -7.53 8.59 -0.46
CA VAL A 59 -8.02 9.93 -0.78
C VAL A 59 -7.08 10.61 -1.77
N GLY A 60 -7.56 10.90 -2.98
CA GLY A 60 -6.77 11.53 -4.04
C GLY A 60 -5.96 10.54 -4.89
N VAL A 61 -5.31 11.05 -5.94
CA VAL A 61 -4.74 10.23 -7.04
C VAL A 61 -3.22 10.31 -7.16
N LYS A 62 -2.57 11.11 -6.31
CA LYS A 62 -1.14 11.42 -6.40
C LYS A 62 -0.24 10.47 -5.61
N SER A 63 -0.82 9.56 -4.82
CA SER A 63 -0.04 8.59 -4.07
C SER A 63 0.43 7.46 -4.99
N PRO A 64 1.65 6.92 -4.82
CA PRO A 64 2.05 5.68 -5.48
C PRO A 64 1.19 4.48 -5.07
N LEU A 65 0.55 4.54 -3.89
CA LEU A 65 -0.38 3.53 -3.41
C LEU A 65 -1.77 3.64 -4.05
N PHE A 66 -2.07 4.72 -4.78
CA PHE A 66 -3.32 4.82 -5.53
C PHE A 66 -3.39 3.72 -6.61
N ASN A 67 -4.45 2.92 -6.57
CA ASN A 67 -4.64 1.74 -7.42
C ASN A 67 -3.55 0.65 -7.30
N ILE A 68 -2.81 0.58 -6.19
CA ILE A 68 -1.70 -0.38 -5.99
C ILE A 68 -2.12 -1.85 -6.08
N ARG A 69 -3.40 -2.16 -5.81
CA ARG A 69 -3.96 -3.51 -5.97
C ARG A 69 -3.69 -4.09 -7.35
N LYS A 70 -3.78 -3.30 -8.41
CA LYS A 70 -3.61 -3.79 -9.78
C LYS A 70 -2.16 -4.21 -10.06
N PRO A 71 -1.13 -3.37 -9.81
CA PRO A 71 0.27 -3.79 -9.90
C PRO A 71 0.61 -5.03 -9.08
N LEU A 72 0.15 -5.11 -7.83
CA LEU A 72 0.40 -6.24 -6.95
C LEU A 72 -0.17 -7.54 -7.51
N LEU A 73 -1.47 -7.53 -7.86
CA LEU A 73 -2.14 -8.68 -8.47
C LEU A 73 -1.48 -9.10 -9.79
N LYS A 74 -1.12 -8.13 -10.64
CA LYS A 74 -0.49 -8.43 -11.93
C LYS A 74 0.90 -9.02 -11.77
N SER A 75 1.67 -8.55 -10.79
CA SER A 75 2.99 -9.09 -10.49
C SER A 75 2.89 -10.54 -10.05
N TRP A 76 1.99 -10.87 -9.11
CA TRP A 76 1.72 -12.25 -8.72
C TRP A 76 1.28 -13.13 -9.90
N GLN A 77 0.34 -12.66 -10.74
CA GLN A 77 -0.10 -13.41 -11.92
C GLN A 77 1.06 -13.74 -12.87
N ILE A 78 1.97 -12.79 -13.09
CA ILE A 78 3.14 -13.01 -13.94
C ILE A 78 4.05 -14.07 -13.33
N VAL A 79 4.31 -14.03 -12.02
CA VAL A 79 5.11 -15.06 -11.36
C VAL A 79 4.42 -16.42 -11.43
N ALA A 80 3.11 -16.48 -11.20
CA ALA A 80 2.32 -17.72 -11.30
C ALA A 80 2.35 -18.33 -12.72
N ASP A 81 2.38 -17.49 -13.76
CA ASP A 81 2.43 -17.94 -15.16
C ASP A 81 3.84 -18.37 -15.60
N THR A 82 4.90 -17.99 -14.89
CA THR A 82 6.29 -18.14 -15.33
C THR A 82 7.18 -18.99 -14.41
N SER A 83 6.83 -19.11 -13.14
CA SER A 83 7.54 -19.90 -12.14
C SER A 83 6.96 -21.31 -12.05
N THR A 84 7.80 -22.27 -11.64
CA THR A 84 7.37 -23.63 -11.24
C THR A 84 7.48 -23.85 -9.73
N ASP A 85 7.77 -22.80 -8.97
CA ASP A 85 7.89 -22.83 -7.52
C ASP A 85 6.52 -22.50 -6.88
N ASP A 86 5.77 -23.54 -6.55
CA ASP A 86 4.42 -23.42 -5.96
C ASP A 86 4.47 -22.73 -4.58
N GLU A 87 5.51 -22.96 -3.77
CA GLU A 87 5.65 -22.32 -2.46
C GLU A 87 5.84 -20.81 -2.58
N LEU A 88 6.63 -20.37 -3.58
CA LEU A 88 6.77 -18.94 -3.90
C LEU A 88 5.44 -18.34 -4.37
N ILE A 89 4.70 -19.04 -5.23
CA ILE A 89 3.42 -18.56 -5.78
C ILE A 89 2.39 -18.37 -4.67
N GLU A 90 2.24 -19.35 -3.77
CA GLU A 90 1.31 -19.29 -2.63
C GLU A 90 1.72 -18.20 -1.63
N ARG A 91 3.03 -18.08 -1.36
CA ARG A 91 3.54 -17.04 -0.46
C ARG A 91 3.29 -15.64 -1.02
N LEU A 92 3.61 -15.40 -2.29
CA LEU A 92 3.32 -14.13 -2.96
C LEU A 92 1.82 -13.82 -2.96
N GLU A 93 0.95 -14.82 -3.20
CA GLU A 93 -0.51 -14.65 -3.13
C GLU A 93 -0.94 -14.13 -1.76
N THR A 94 -0.40 -14.72 -0.69
CA THR A 94 -0.68 -14.32 0.69
C THR A 94 -0.17 -12.91 0.95
N GLU A 95 1.10 -12.65 0.65
CA GLU A 95 1.77 -11.38 0.96
C GLU A 95 1.12 -10.19 0.26
N TRP A 96 0.74 -10.31 -1.02
CA TRP A 96 0.11 -9.18 -1.72
C TRP A 96 -1.29 -8.87 -1.17
N ASN A 97 -2.05 -9.90 -0.77
CA ASN A 97 -3.34 -9.72 -0.10
C ASN A 97 -3.17 -9.06 1.26
N ASP A 98 -2.17 -9.48 2.03
CA ASP A 98 -1.88 -8.94 3.36
C ASP A 98 -1.43 -7.48 3.30
N VAL A 99 -0.66 -7.08 2.28
CA VAL A 99 -0.34 -5.66 2.04
C VAL A 99 -1.61 -4.84 1.83
N ILE A 100 -2.56 -5.34 1.03
CA ILE A 100 -3.82 -4.64 0.76
C ILE A 100 -4.71 -4.57 1.99
N ASN A 101 -4.79 -5.65 2.76
CA ASN A 101 -5.55 -5.71 4.01
C ASN A 101 -4.93 -4.77 5.05
N GLY A 102 -3.60 -4.73 5.14
CA GLY A 102 -2.84 -3.81 5.98
C GLY A 102 -3.12 -2.35 5.67
N ILE A 103 -3.03 -1.94 4.40
CA ILE A 103 -3.39 -0.59 3.94
C ILE A 103 -4.83 -0.24 4.33
N SER A 104 -5.76 -1.17 4.11
CA SER A 104 -7.18 -0.98 4.45
C SER A 104 -7.41 -0.83 5.95
N SER A 105 -6.67 -1.59 6.77
CA SER A 105 -6.70 -1.50 8.22
C SER A 105 -6.22 -0.12 8.71
N ILE A 106 -5.10 0.37 8.17
CA ILE A 106 -4.59 1.71 8.51
C ILE A 106 -5.64 2.78 8.13
N ASP A 107 -6.20 2.73 6.92
CA ASP A 107 -7.24 3.66 6.47
C ASP A 107 -8.46 3.64 7.41
N PHE A 108 -8.94 2.45 7.79
CA PHE A 108 -10.06 2.28 8.70
C PHE A 108 -9.81 2.92 10.07
N GLN A 109 -8.64 2.67 10.67
CA GLN A 109 -8.31 3.23 11.99
C GLN A 109 -8.26 4.75 11.94
N LEU A 110 -7.63 5.33 10.92
CA LEU A 110 -7.45 6.77 10.80
C LEU A 110 -8.73 7.48 10.38
N TYR A 111 -9.55 6.86 9.53
CA TYR A 111 -10.90 7.31 9.26
C TYR A 111 -11.71 7.36 10.55
N SER A 112 -11.70 6.28 11.35
CA SER A 112 -12.47 6.19 12.60
C SER A 112 -12.02 7.22 13.65
N ALA A 113 -10.72 7.52 13.71
CA ALA A 113 -10.17 8.53 14.62
C ALA A 113 -10.76 9.94 14.36
N SER A 114 -11.06 10.26 13.09
CA SER A 114 -11.67 11.55 12.72
C SER A 114 -13.13 11.70 13.20
N PHE A 115 -13.86 10.61 13.40
CA PHE A 115 -15.29 10.64 13.79
C PHE A 115 -15.55 10.37 15.27
N THR A 116 -14.51 10.01 16.02
CA THR A 116 -14.67 9.76 17.45
C THR A 116 -14.57 11.07 18.23
N GLU A 117 -15.43 11.30 19.23
CA GLU A 117 -15.38 12.53 20.04
C GLU A 117 -14.38 12.45 21.20
N LEU A 118 -14.14 11.24 21.72
CA LEU A 118 -13.28 11.01 22.89
C LEU A 118 -11.80 10.97 22.51
N THR A 119 -11.00 11.84 23.12
CA THR A 119 -9.55 11.93 22.88
C THR A 119 -8.82 10.60 23.12
N GLU A 120 -9.14 9.88 24.18
CA GLU A 120 -8.52 8.58 24.49
C GLU A 120 -8.74 7.55 23.37
N SER A 121 -9.96 7.51 22.84
CA SER A 121 -10.31 6.65 21.71
C SER A 121 -9.56 7.06 20.44
N LYS A 122 -9.43 8.36 20.16
CA LYS A 122 -8.62 8.85 19.03
C LYS A 122 -7.16 8.39 19.14
N MET A 123 -6.56 8.55 20.32
CA MET A 123 -5.18 8.12 20.58
C MET A 123 -5.01 6.61 20.40
N SER A 124 -5.98 5.82 20.88
CA SER A 124 -5.97 4.36 20.68
C SER A 124 -6.03 3.96 19.22
N LEU A 125 -6.92 4.58 18.44
CA LEU A 125 -7.06 4.33 17.00
C LEU A 125 -5.80 4.74 16.22
N VAL A 126 -5.21 5.90 16.54
CA VAL A 126 -3.92 6.31 15.95
C VAL A 126 -2.80 5.32 16.29
N LYS A 127 -2.75 4.82 17.53
CA LYS A 127 -1.76 3.81 17.93
C LYS A 127 -1.95 2.50 17.14
N GLN A 128 -3.18 2.01 17.04
CA GLN A 128 -3.51 0.79 16.28
C GLN A 128 -3.18 0.96 14.79
N GLY A 129 -3.46 2.14 14.22
CA GLY A 129 -3.07 2.46 12.84
C GLY A 129 -1.55 2.40 12.63
N ARG A 130 -0.76 2.81 13.64
CA ARG A 130 0.70 2.73 13.57
C ARG A 130 1.21 1.29 13.65
N GLU A 131 0.60 0.48 14.51
CA GLU A 131 0.92 -0.95 14.61
C GLU A 131 0.62 -1.65 13.28
N ALA A 132 -0.58 -1.44 12.72
CA ALA A 132 -0.94 -1.95 11.40
C ALA A 132 0.02 -1.47 10.29
N LEU A 133 0.48 -0.22 10.34
CA LEU A 133 1.49 0.28 9.38
C LEU A 133 2.80 -0.50 9.46
N LYS A 134 3.32 -0.75 10.67
CA LYS A 134 4.57 -1.48 10.85
C LYS A 134 4.47 -2.92 10.36
N ASP A 135 3.37 -3.59 10.68
CA ASP A 135 3.11 -4.95 10.20
C ASP A 135 3.01 -4.98 8.68
N THR A 136 2.29 -4.02 8.09
CA THR A 136 2.17 -3.88 6.63
C THR A 136 3.53 -3.66 5.98
N ILE A 137 4.39 -2.80 6.54
CA ILE A 137 5.75 -2.54 6.03
C ILE A 137 6.58 -3.83 6.03
N ALA A 138 6.52 -4.63 7.09
CA ALA A 138 7.27 -5.87 7.19
C ALA A 138 6.85 -6.88 6.11
N VAL A 139 5.54 -7.07 5.90
CA VAL A 139 5.02 -7.94 4.83
C VAL A 139 5.38 -7.40 3.45
N TYR A 140 5.26 -6.09 3.24
CA TYR A 140 5.61 -5.45 1.96
C TYR A 140 7.10 -5.62 1.63
N GLU A 141 7.98 -5.55 2.64
CA GLU A 141 9.41 -5.80 2.44
C GLU A 141 9.68 -7.22 1.94
N ASN A 142 9.01 -8.22 2.51
CA ASN A 142 9.12 -9.61 2.08
C ASN A 142 8.61 -9.79 0.65
N LEU A 143 7.43 -9.23 0.35
CA LEU A 143 6.87 -9.22 -1.01
C LEU A 143 7.86 -8.67 -2.03
N LEU A 144 8.51 -7.54 -1.73
CA LEU A 144 9.49 -6.94 -2.62
C LEU A 144 10.75 -7.80 -2.79
N LYS A 145 11.22 -8.46 -1.73
CA LYS A 145 12.35 -9.40 -1.82
C LYS A 145 12.02 -10.56 -2.74
N ASP A 146 10.83 -11.13 -2.58
CA ASP A 146 10.38 -12.27 -3.37
C ASP A 146 10.17 -11.88 -4.84
N LEU A 147 9.49 -10.78 -5.12
CA LEU A 147 9.33 -10.27 -6.50
C LEU A 147 10.68 -9.97 -7.16
N ARG A 148 11.66 -9.42 -6.43
CA ARG A 148 13.00 -9.14 -6.97
C ARG A 148 13.82 -10.40 -7.23
N SER A 149 13.52 -11.50 -6.56
CA SER A 149 14.21 -12.78 -6.80
C SER A 149 13.83 -13.43 -8.14
N VAL A 150 12.71 -12.99 -8.74
CA VAL A 150 12.17 -13.51 -10.00
C VAL A 150 12.69 -12.75 -11.23
N VAL A 151 13.22 -11.52 -11.04
CA VAL A 151 13.79 -10.68 -12.11
C VAL A 151 15.29 -10.97 -12.26
#